data_AF-A0A1W6BYF5-F1
#
_entry.id   AF-A0A1W6BYF5-F1
#
_cell.length_a   1.000
_cell.length_b   1.000
_cell.length_c   1.000
_cell.angle_alpha   90.00
_cell.angle_beta   90.00
_cell.angle_gamma   90.00
#
_symmetry.space_group_name_H-M   'P 1'
#
loop_
_entity.id
_entity.type
_entity.pdbx_description
1 polymer ?
#
loop_
_entity_poly.entity_id
_entity_poly.type
_entity_poly.pdbx_seq_one_letter_code
_entity_poly.pdbx_strand_id
1 'polypeptide(L)'
;MDLFIINEADNLARKALSYRLLSFFYEARILGEKEEKKLVFFFKKCIALELFERAKSEILARLRAEYKKRMKFYKKKDFIFYGIEAKNVYEIEHRSKEEIECLNRGLARLERLLKETRERRRL
;
A
#
# COMPACT_ATOMS: atom_id res chain seq x y z
N MET A 1 -0.40 -7.73 -4.19
CA MET A 1 0.04 -6.32 -4.24
C MET A 1 1.50 -6.35 -4.64
N ASP A 2 1.90 -5.65 -5.70
CA ASP A 2 3.27 -5.72 -6.22
C ASP A 2 4.29 -5.30 -5.16
N LEU A 3 5.37 -6.08 -5.01
CA LEU A 3 6.47 -5.79 -4.06
C LEU A 3 7.05 -4.37 -4.29
N PHE A 4 7.02 -3.94 -5.54
CA PHE A 4 7.38 -2.59 -5.96
C PHE A 4 6.54 -1.49 -5.28
N ILE A 5 5.21 -1.68 -5.22
CA ILE A 5 4.27 -0.70 -4.65
C ILE A 5 4.51 -0.57 -3.15
N ILE A 6 4.76 -1.69 -2.46
CA ILE A 6 5.04 -1.71 -1.02
C ILE A 6 6.34 -0.94 -0.74
N ASN A 7 7.42 -1.26 -1.47
CA ASN A 7 8.71 -0.59 -1.28
C ASN A 7 8.62 0.93 -1.56
N GLU A 8 7.86 1.35 -2.57
CA GLU A 8 7.72 2.78 -2.86
C GLU A 8 6.77 3.52 -1.92
N ALA A 9 5.73 2.87 -1.39
CA ALA A 9 4.92 3.41 -0.30
C ALA A 9 5.80 3.66 0.94
N ASP A 10 6.63 2.69 1.32
CA ASP A 10 7.59 2.81 2.41
C ASP A 10 8.59 3.95 2.19
N ASN A 11 9.22 4.01 1.02
CA ASN A 11 10.18 5.07 0.70
C ASN A 11 9.55 6.45 0.75
N LEU A 12 8.33 6.59 0.21
CA LEU A 12 7.62 7.87 0.22
C LEU A 12 7.22 8.26 1.64
N ALA A 13 6.72 7.31 2.43
CA ALA A 13 6.37 7.52 3.84
C ALA A 13 7.57 7.98 4.66
N ARG A 14 8.71 7.28 4.57
CA ARG A 14 9.93 7.60 5.32
C ARG A 14 10.46 8.99 5.05
N LYS A 15 10.31 9.50 3.82
CA LYS A 15 10.71 10.87 3.46
C LYS A 15 9.80 11.95 4.02
N ALA A 16 8.53 11.62 4.29
CA ALA A 16 7.56 12.59 4.78
C ALA A 16 7.51 12.65 6.32
N LEU A 17 7.82 11.57 7.02
CA LEU A 17 7.75 11.53 8.48
C LEU A 17 8.88 12.33 9.15
N SER A 18 8.57 12.88 10.32
CA SER A 18 9.60 13.41 11.23
C SER A 18 10.39 12.28 11.87
N TYR A 19 11.61 12.55 12.36
CA TYR A 19 12.45 11.56 13.05
C TYR A 19 11.70 10.85 14.19
N ARG A 20 10.88 11.61 14.94
CA ARG A 20 10.08 11.08 16.05
C ARG A 20 9.01 10.09 15.60
N LEU A 21 8.29 10.36 14.50
CA LEU A 21 7.31 9.41 13.97
C LEU A 21 7.99 8.22 13.29
N LEU A 22 9.12 8.46 12.63
CA LEU A 22 9.90 7.44 11.95
C LEU A 22 10.40 6.34 12.89
N SER A 23 10.73 6.67 14.15
CA SER A 23 11.16 5.67 15.14
C SER A 23 10.07 4.66 15.52
N PHE A 24 8.80 5.02 15.33
CA PHE A 24 7.65 4.14 15.56
C PHE A 24 7.10 3.51 14.28
N PHE A 25 7.55 3.98 13.12
CA PHE A 25 7.07 3.52 11.81
C PHE A 25 7.44 2.05 11.57
N TYR A 26 6.47 1.29 11.07
CA TYR A 26 6.65 -0.11 10.69
C TYR A 26 6.71 -0.24 9.17
N GLU A 27 5.60 0.05 8.50
CA GLU A 27 5.46 0.02 7.04
C GLU A 27 4.35 0.97 6.57
N ALA A 28 4.27 1.22 5.27
CA ALA A 28 3.22 1.98 4.61
C ALA A 28 2.65 1.20 3.42
N ARG A 29 1.34 1.32 3.22
CA ARG A 29 0.64 0.67 2.11
C ARG A 29 -0.40 1.61 1.51
N ILE A 30 -0.67 1.43 0.22
CA ILE A 30 -1.86 2.04 -0.39
C ILE A 30 -3.02 1.06 -0.20
N LEU A 31 -4.02 1.48 0.57
CA LEU A 31 -5.23 0.70 0.85
C LEU A 31 -6.48 1.42 0.34
N GLY A 32 -7.56 0.69 0.11
CA GLY A 32 -8.80 1.21 -0.48
C GLY A 32 -8.88 1.02 -1.98
N GLU A 33 -10.05 1.29 -2.56
CA GLU A 33 -10.33 1.12 -3.97
C GLU A 33 -10.68 2.45 -4.64
N LYS A 34 -10.33 2.59 -5.92
CA LYS A 34 -10.65 3.76 -6.76
C LYS A 34 -10.32 5.08 -6.04
N GLU A 35 -11.31 5.94 -5.81
CA GLU A 35 -11.18 7.28 -5.23
C GLU A 35 -10.97 7.26 -3.71
N GLU A 36 -11.11 6.10 -3.07
CA GLU A 36 -10.87 5.92 -1.63
C GLU A 36 -9.46 5.44 -1.31
N LYS A 37 -8.59 5.28 -2.32
CA LYS A 37 -7.19 4.89 -2.11
C LYS A 37 -6.50 5.86 -1.14
N LYS A 38 -5.99 5.37 -0.01
CA LYS A 38 -5.22 6.13 0.98
C LYS A 38 -3.84 5.52 1.17
N LEU A 39 -2.84 6.37 1.40
CA LEU A 39 -1.56 5.93 1.91
C LEU A 39 -1.66 5.76 3.44
N VAL A 40 -1.70 4.50 3.88
CA VAL A 40 -1.86 4.11 5.27
C VAL A 40 -0.49 3.85 5.88
N PHE A 41 -0.20 4.50 7.01
CA PHE A 41 1.01 4.37 7.79
C PHE A 41 0.75 3.46 8.98
N PHE A 42 1.52 2.38 9.10
CA PHE A 42 1.43 1.48 10.22
C PHE A 42 2.51 1.78 11.25
N PHE A 43 2.11 1.90 12.51
CA PHE A 43 3.00 2.22 13.62
C PHE A 43 3.00 1.12 14.69
N LYS A 44 4.16 0.90 15.30
CA LYS A 44 4.36 -0.10 16.37
C LYS A 44 3.73 0.31 17.70
N LYS A 45 3.51 1.61 17.93
CA LYS A 45 3.00 2.13 19.20
C LYS A 45 1.78 3.02 18.97
N CYS A 46 0.74 2.85 19.79
CA CYS A 46 -0.49 3.64 19.69
C CYS A 46 -0.26 5.15 19.86
N ILE A 47 0.71 5.56 20.68
CA ILE A 47 1.07 6.98 20.84
C ILE A 47 1.49 7.64 19.52
N ALA A 48 2.00 6.88 18.56
CA ALA A 48 2.37 7.40 17.25
C ALA A 48 1.14 7.82 16.42
N LEU A 49 -0.03 7.24 16.68
CA LEU A 49 -1.28 7.59 15.98
C LEU A 49 -1.73 9.00 16.36
N GLU A 50 -1.71 9.34 17.66
CA GLU A 50 -2.02 10.70 18.12
C GLU A 50 -1.00 11.72 17.61
N LEU A 51 0.29 11.37 17.63
CA LEU A 51 1.34 12.23 17.08
C LEU A 51 1.17 12.44 15.57
N PHE A 52 0.76 11.40 14.85
CA PHE A 52 0.49 11.47 13.42
C PHE A 52 -0.68 12.40 13.13
N GLU A 53 -1.81 12.24 13.83
CA GLU A 53 -2.99 13.09 13.61
C GLU A 53 -2.69 14.57 13.88
N ARG A 54 -1.91 14.88 14.93
CA ARG A 54 -1.46 16.25 15.20
C ARG A 54 -0.57 16.81 14.09
N ALA A 55 0.24 15.97 13.44
CA ALA A 55 1.17 16.37 12.37
C ALA A 55 0.63 16.13 10.95
N LYS A 56 -0.63 15.69 10.81
CA LYS A 56 -1.18 15.15 9.55
C LYS A 56 -1.08 16.12 8.38
N SER A 57 -1.42 17.38 8.60
CA SER A 57 -1.34 18.43 7.58
C SER A 57 0.10 18.66 7.09
N GLU A 58 1.08 18.62 7.99
CA GLU A 58 2.49 18.76 7.66
C GLU A 58 3.00 17.55 6.87
N ILE A 59 2.66 16.34 7.32
CA ILE A 59 3.01 15.08 6.63
C ILE A 59 2.43 15.10 5.21
N LEU A 60 1.17 15.51 5.05
CA LEU A 60 0.52 15.60 3.74
C LEU A 60 1.21 16.61 2.82
N ALA A 61 1.64 17.76 3.34
CA ALA A 61 2.38 18.75 2.56
C ALA A 61 3.74 18.18 2.06
N ARG A 62 4.49 17.51 2.95
CA ARG A 62 5.76 16.85 2.60
C ARG A 62 5.57 15.73 1.58
N LEU A 63 4.55 14.89 1.76
CA LEU A 63 4.19 13.85 0.80
C LEU A 63 3.88 14.42 -0.58
N ARG A 64 3.10 15.51 -0.65
CA ARG A 64 2.78 16.17 -1.93
C ARG A 64 4.04 16.69 -2.62
N ALA A 65 4.97 17.26 -1.85
CA ALA A 65 6.25 17.74 -2.39
C ALA A 65 7.10 16.58 -2.95
N GLU A 66 7.25 15.48 -2.21
CA GLU A 66 8.01 14.31 -2.66
C GLU A 66 7.33 13.59 -3.83
N TYR A 67 6.00 13.42 -3.78
CA TYR A 67 5.22 12.76 -4.82
C TYR A 67 5.34 13.49 -6.16
N LYS A 68 5.29 14.84 -6.15
CA LYS A 68 5.44 15.66 -7.36
C LYS A 68 6.75 15.40 -8.10
N LYS A 69 7.85 15.08 -7.40
CA LYS A 69 9.16 14.79 -8.02
C LYS A 69 9.12 13.59 -8.96
N ARG A 70 8.20 12.64 -8.73
CA ARG A 70 8.07 11.39 -9.52
C ARG A 70 6.66 11.16 -10.06
N MET A 71 5.82 12.20 -10.11
CA MET A 71 4.40 12.08 -10.46
C MET A 71 4.14 11.35 -11.78
N LYS A 72 4.91 11.65 -12.84
CA LYS A 72 4.74 10.99 -14.16
C LYS A 72 4.95 9.47 -14.06
N PHE A 73 5.91 9.04 -13.25
CA PHE A 73 6.21 7.63 -13.06
C PHE A 73 5.15 6.95 -12.19
N TYR A 74 4.70 7.59 -11.11
CA TYR A 74 3.63 7.06 -10.26
C TYR A 74 2.31 6.87 -11.00
N LYS A 75 1.91 7.83 -11.84
CA LYS A 75 0.73 7.68 -12.70
C LYS A 75 0.81 6.49 -13.65
N LYS A 76 1.98 6.21 -14.25
CA LYS A 76 2.18 5.06 -15.13
C LYS A 76 2.08 3.71 -14.41
N LYS A 77 2.34 3.69 -13.10
CA LYS A 77 2.34 2.49 -12.26
C LYS A 77 1.05 2.33 -11.44
N ASP A 78 0.03 3.15 -11.69
CA ASP A 78 -1.19 3.25 -10.86
C ASP A 78 -0.92 3.41 -9.35
N PHE A 79 0.21 4.05 -9.02
CA PHE A 79 0.60 4.36 -7.65
C PHE A 79 -0.07 5.68 -7.23
N ILE A 80 -1.36 5.62 -6.91
CA ILE A 80 -2.20 6.79 -6.64
C ILE A 80 -2.89 6.64 -5.28
N PHE A 81 -2.93 7.71 -4.51
CA PHE A 81 -3.69 7.83 -3.26
C PHE A 81 -4.23 9.26 -3.12
N TYR A 82 -5.36 9.41 -2.44
CA TYR A 82 -6.12 10.65 -2.27
C TYR A 82 -6.07 11.19 -0.85
N GLY A 83 -5.74 10.32 0.12
CA GLY A 83 -5.63 10.68 1.53
C GLY A 83 -4.53 9.92 2.25
N ILE A 84 -4.35 10.26 3.53
CA ILE A 84 -3.42 9.59 4.43
C ILE A 84 -4.14 9.18 5.71
N GLU A 85 -3.71 8.07 6.27
CA GLU A 85 -4.27 7.50 7.48
C GLU A 85 -3.17 6.82 8.30
N ALA A 86 -3.34 6.76 9.61
CA ALA A 86 -2.44 6.02 10.49
C ALA A 86 -3.20 4.90 11.20
N LYS A 87 -2.57 3.73 11.27
CA LYS A 87 -3.09 2.54 11.95
C LYS A 87 -2.03 1.89 12.80
N ASN A 88 -2.46 1.09 13.77
CA ASN A 88 -1.54 0.25 14.52
C ASN A 88 -1.10 -0.96 13.67
N VAL A 89 0.13 -1.45 13.90
CA VAL A 89 0.65 -2.67 13.28
C VAL A 89 -0.26 -3.90 13.49
N TYR A 90 -1.02 -3.97 14.59
CA TYR A 90 -1.98 -5.04 14.84
C TYR A 90 -3.20 -5.00 13.90
N GLU A 91 -3.46 -3.87 13.26
CA GLU A 91 -4.53 -3.71 12.26
C GLU A 91 -4.05 -4.05 10.84
N ILE A 92 -2.80 -4.50 10.70
CA ILE A 92 -2.32 -5.01 9.42
C ILE A 92 -2.92 -6.39 9.21
N GLU A 93 -3.92 -6.45 8.34
CA GLU A 93 -4.36 -7.72 7.78
C GLU A 93 -3.24 -8.27 6.87
N HIS A 94 -2.36 -9.07 7.47
CA HIS A 94 -1.52 -9.97 6.70
C HIS A 94 -2.38 -11.19 6.35
N ARG A 95 -2.52 -11.49 5.06
CA ARG A 95 -3.02 -12.81 4.67
C ARG A 95 -2.11 -13.86 5.30
N SER A 96 -2.68 -14.82 6.00
CA SER A 96 -1.95 -15.94 6.55
C SER A 96 -1.25 -16.70 5.43
N LYS A 97 -0.21 -17.47 5.76
CA LYS A 97 0.48 -18.32 4.78
C LYS A 97 -0.51 -19.26 4.08
N GLU A 98 -1.46 -19.80 4.82
CA GLU A 98 -2.53 -20.67 4.31
C GLU A 98 -3.49 -19.94 3.38
N GLU A 99 -3.86 -18.70 3.70
CA GLU A 99 -4.70 -17.86 2.84
C GLU A 99 -3.99 -17.52 1.52
N ILE A 100 -2.68 -17.24 1.58
CA ILE A 100 -1.86 -17.01 0.39
C ILE A 100 -1.75 -18.28 -0.45
N GLU A 101 -1.48 -19.44 0.17
CA GLU A 101 -1.41 -20.72 -0.52
C GLU A 101 -2.75 -21.11 -1.15
N CYS A 102 -3.86 -20.89 -0.43
CA CYS A 102 -5.20 -21.12 -0.94
C CYS A 102 -5.51 -20.23 -2.15
N LEU A 103 -5.20 -18.94 -2.06
CA LEU A 103 -5.36 -17.99 -3.15
C LEU A 103 -4.55 -18.40 -4.38
N ASN A 104 -3.28 -18.78 -4.19
CA ASN A 104 -2.40 -19.21 -5.28
C ASN A 104 -2.93 -20.47 -5.97
N ARG A 105 -3.47 -21.44 -5.22
CA ARG A 105 -4.15 -22.62 -5.81
C ARG A 105 -5.37 -22.22 -6.63
N GLY A 106 -6.17 -21.27 -6.13
CA GLY A 106 -7.32 -20.72 -6.86
C GLY A 106 -6.92 -20.04 -8.18
N LEU A 107 -5.91 -19.18 -8.15
CA LEU A 107 -5.38 -18.50 -9.33
C LEU A 107 -4.86 -19.49 -10.38
N ALA A 108 -4.06 -20.47 -9.98
CA ALA A 108 -3.53 -21.49 -10.88
C ALA A 108 -4.64 -22.31 -11.58
N ARG A 109 -5.74 -22.57 -10.86
CA ARG A 109 -6.91 -23.26 -11.44
C ARG A 109 -7.63 -22.39 -12.46
N LEU A 110 -7.82 -21.10 -12.17
CA LEU A 110 -8.45 -20.15 -13.09
C LEU A 110 -7.63 -19.96 -14.37
N GLU A 111 -6.30 -19.86 -14.26
CA GLU A 111 -5.41 -19.77 -15.41
C GLU A 111 -5.51 -21.00 -16.32
N ARG A 112 -5.58 -22.20 -15.73
CA ARG A 112 -5.76 -23.45 -16.47
C ARG A 112 -7.09 -23.47 -17.23
N LEU A 113 -8.19 -23.12 -16.57
CA LEU A 113 -9.51 -23.07 -17.21
C LEU A 113 -9.58 -22.02 -18.33
N LEU A 114 -8.93 -20.87 -18.15
CA LEU A 114 -8.81 -19.85 -19.19
C LEU A 114 -8.03 -20.37 -20.40
N LYS A 115 -6.95 -21.13 -20.18
CA LYS A 115 -6.16 -21.75 -21.26
C LYS A 115 -7.01 -22.76 -22.04
N GLU A 116 -7.68 -23.67 -21.36
CA GLU A 116 -8.57 -24.66 -21.99
C GLU A 116 -9.70 -23.99 -22.79
N THR A 117 -10.29 -22.93 -22.24
CA THR A 117 -11.37 -22.18 -22.92
C THR A 117 -10.86 -21.49 -24.19
N ARG A 118 -9.64 -20.94 -24.17
CA ARG A 118 -9.01 -20.32 -25.33
C ARG A 118 -8.67 -21.35 -26.41
N GLU A 119 -8.21 -22.53 -26.01
CA GLU A 119 -7.91 -23.63 -26.94
C GLU A 119 -9.19 -24.16 -27.58
N ARG A 120 -10.29 -24.32 -26.81
CA ARG A 120 -11.60 -24.72 -27.36
C ARG A 120 -12.23 -23.70 -28.32
N ARG A 121 -11.92 -22.41 -28.18
CA ARG A 121 -12.42 -21.35 -29.08
C ARG A 121 -11.58 -21.16 -30.35
N ARG A 122 -10.41 -21.79 -30.42
CA ARG A 122 -9.52 -21.76 -31.61
C ARG A 122 -9.75 -22.96 -32.54
N LEU A 123 -10.53 -23.94 -32.10
CA LEU A 123 -11.12 -25.02 -32.90
C LEU A 123 -12.52 -24.61 -33.34
#